data_AF-A0A6J4Q326-F1
#
_entry.id   AF-A0A6J4Q326-F1
#
_cell.length_a   1.000
_cell.length_b   1.000
_cell.length_c   1.000
_cell.angle_alpha   90.00
_cell.angle_beta   90.00
_cell.angle_gamma   90.00
#
_symmetry.space_group_name_H-M   'P 1'
#
loop_
_entity.id
_entity.type
_entity.pdbx_description
1 polymer ?
#
loop_
_entity_poly.entity_id
_entity_poly.type
_entity_poly.pdbx_seq_one_letter_code
_entity_poly.pdbx_strand_id
1 'polypeptide(L)'
;MELREQIDQLDRDQLAELKVYIDDKLNPASKVEQRINYRSGWLQSEYRYTEKGTRRGPYWYFKFVKNGKNHSIYIGTTDNPRSAVDQMLLSKAG
;
A
#
# COMPACT_ATOMS: atom_id res chain seq x y z
N MET A 1 -7.63 -25.54 -20.68
CA MET A 1 -8.63 -24.53 -21.05
C MET A 1 -7.94 -23.18 -21.02
N GLU A 2 -7.86 -22.52 -22.18
CA GLU A 2 -7.27 -21.19 -22.28
C GLU A 2 -8.10 -20.15 -21.51
N LEU A 3 -7.48 -19.05 -21.08
CA LEU A 3 -8.15 -17.97 -20.34
C LEU A 3 -9.34 -17.38 -21.11
N ARG A 4 -9.25 -17.34 -22.45
CA ARG A 4 -10.35 -16.85 -23.32
C ARG A 4 -11.56 -17.75 -23.22
N GLU A 5 -11.37 -19.06 -23.27
CA GLU A 5 -12.44 -20.06 -23.14
C GLU A 5 -13.15 -19.99 -21.79
N GLN A 6 -12.46 -19.56 -20.73
CA GLN A 6 -13.05 -19.33 -19.40
C GLN A 6 -13.88 -18.05 -19.37
N ILE A 7 -13.40 -16.97 -20.01
CA ILE A 7 -14.10 -15.69 -20.08
C ILE A 7 -15.37 -15.83 -20.94
N ASP A 8 -15.32 -16.60 -22.02
CA ASP A 8 -16.47 -16.84 -22.92
C ASP A 8 -17.62 -17.58 -22.22
N GLN A 9 -17.36 -18.25 -21.10
CA GLN A 9 -18.37 -18.94 -20.29
C GLN A 9 -19.03 -18.05 -19.24
N LEU A 10 -18.52 -16.84 -19.03
CA LEU A 10 -19.05 -15.92 -18.02
C LEU A 10 -20.28 -15.19 -18.53
N ASP A 11 -21.26 -15.03 -17.64
CA ASP A 11 -22.38 -14.15 -17.89
C ASP A 11 -22.00 -12.66 -17.73
N ARG A 12 -22.95 -11.77 -18.01
CA ARG A 12 -22.72 -10.32 -17.98
C ARG A 12 -22.29 -9.80 -16.60
N ASP A 13 -22.88 -10.34 -15.53
CA ASP A 13 -22.61 -9.85 -14.18
C ASP A 13 -21.24 -10.34 -13.70
N GLN A 14 -20.90 -11.60 -14.00
CA GLN A 14 -19.57 -12.16 -13.78
C GLN A 14 -18.48 -11.43 -14.57
N LEU A 15 -18.75 -11.04 -15.82
CA LEU A 15 -17.84 -10.21 -16.61
C LEU A 15 -17.65 -8.82 -15.99
N ALA A 16 -18.69 -8.22 -15.42
CA ALA A 16 -18.59 -6.94 -14.74
C ALA A 16 -17.74 -7.04 -13.46
N GLU A 17 -17.94 -8.08 -12.65
CA GLU A 17 -17.10 -8.36 -11.49
C GLU A 17 -15.64 -8.61 -11.87
N LEU A 18 -15.39 -9.42 -12.90
CA LEU A 18 -14.05 -9.69 -13.41
C LEU A 18 -13.37 -8.40 -13.89
N LYS A 19 -14.10 -7.52 -14.57
CA LYS A 19 -13.58 -6.21 -14.99
C LYS A 19 -13.14 -5.38 -13.78
N VAL A 20 -13.96 -5.28 -12.75
CA VAL A 20 -13.63 -4.53 -11.52
C VAL A 20 -12.36 -5.09 -10.88
N TYR A 21 -12.27 -6.42 -10.77
CA TYR A 21 -11.10 -7.08 -10.22
C TYR A 21 -9.83 -6.81 -11.04
N ILE A 22 -9.91 -6.93 -12.38
CA ILE A 22 -8.78 -6.65 -13.27
C ILE A 22 -8.37 -5.18 -13.18
N ASP A 23 -9.32 -4.25 -13.16
CA ASP A 23 -9.04 -2.82 -13.03
C ASP A 23 -8.32 -2.49 -11.73
N ASP A 24 -8.73 -3.08 -10.58
CA ASP A 24 -8.03 -2.94 -9.29
C ASP A 24 -6.61 -3.55 -9.34
N LYS A 25 -6.45 -4.70 -10.00
CA LYS A 25 -5.13 -5.33 -10.16
C LYS A 25 -4.19 -4.53 -11.05
N LEU A 26 -4.69 -3.93 -12.13
CA LEU A 26 -3.91 -3.15 -13.08
C LEU A 26 -3.62 -1.73 -12.57
N ASN A 27 -4.55 -1.15 -11.80
CA ASN A 27 -4.47 0.20 -11.26
C ASN A 27 -4.59 0.19 -9.72
N PRO A 28 -3.65 -0.46 -9.02
CA PRO A 28 -3.76 -0.59 -7.57
C PRO A 28 -3.72 0.80 -6.93
N ALA A 29 -4.60 1.06 -5.95
CA ALA A 29 -4.64 2.34 -5.24
C ALA A 29 -3.30 2.70 -4.57
N SER A 30 -2.47 1.69 -4.27
CA SER A 30 -1.11 1.87 -3.75
C SER A 30 -0.16 0.75 -4.20
N LYS A 31 1.12 1.08 -4.37
CA LYS A 31 2.20 0.13 -4.64
C LYS A 31 3.33 0.34 -3.64
N VAL A 32 3.68 -0.72 -2.91
CA VAL A 32 4.87 -0.74 -2.05
C VAL A 32 6.12 -0.74 -2.93
N GLU A 33 7.01 0.20 -2.68
CA GLU A 33 8.29 0.32 -3.39
C GLU A 33 9.41 -0.34 -2.61
N GLN A 34 9.53 -0.07 -1.31
CA GLN A 34 10.55 -0.69 -0.47
C GLN A 34 10.10 -0.87 0.99
N ARG A 35 10.75 -1.83 1.65
CA ARG A 35 10.65 -2.09 3.09
C ARG A 35 12.04 -2.13 3.71
N ILE A 36 12.19 -1.45 4.85
CA ILE A 36 13.44 -1.39 5.61
C ILE A 36 13.15 -1.80 7.04
N ASN A 37 13.76 -2.86 7.53
CA ASN A 37 13.67 -3.26 8.94
C ASN A 37 14.17 -2.11 9.83
N TYR A 38 13.38 -1.77 10.85
CA TYR A 38 13.70 -0.66 11.74
C TYR A 38 13.02 -0.83 13.10
N ARG A 39 13.82 -0.82 14.18
CA ARG A 39 13.33 -1.08 15.55
C ARG A 39 12.52 -2.39 15.59
N SER A 40 11.34 -2.38 16.22
CA SER A 40 10.43 -3.53 16.34
C SER A 40 9.49 -3.70 15.14
N GLY A 41 9.77 -3.06 14.01
CA GLY A 41 8.90 -3.04 12.84
C GLY A 41 9.67 -2.79 11.55
N TRP A 42 9.01 -2.16 10.59
CA TRP A 42 9.64 -1.76 9.33
C TRP A 42 9.13 -0.42 8.84
N LEU A 43 10.00 0.31 8.16
CA LEU A 43 9.65 1.46 7.34
C LEU A 43 9.24 0.95 5.97
N GLN A 44 8.12 1.44 5.44
CA GLN A 44 7.55 1.06 4.16
C GLN A 44 7.35 2.32 3.32
N SER A 45 7.96 2.39 2.13
CA SER A 45 7.65 3.43 1.16
C SER A 45 6.62 2.91 0.15
N GLU A 46 5.64 3.75 -0.17
CA GLU A 46 4.56 3.39 -1.08
C GLU A 46 4.22 4.56 -2.00
N TYR A 47 4.01 4.27 -3.28
CA TYR A 47 3.30 5.16 -4.17
C TYR A 47 1.80 4.95 -4.04
N ARG A 48 1.03 6.02 -4.21
CA ARG A 48 -0.42 5.97 -4.36
C ARG A 48 -0.81 6.39 -5.76
N TYR A 49 -1.95 5.91 -6.24
CA TYR A 49 -2.49 6.27 -7.53
C TYR A 49 -3.86 6.92 -7.34
N THR A 50 -4.10 8.03 -8.04
CA THR A 50 -5.46 8.60 -8.13
C THR A 50 -6.33 7.71 -9.00
N GLU A 51 -7.65 7.90 -8.96
CA GLU A 51 -8.59 7.23 -9.89
C GLU A 51 -8.23 7.48 -11.36
N LYS A 52 -7.57 8.61 -11.67
CA LYS A 52 -7.06 8.95 -13.01
C LYS A 52 -5.68 8.34 -13.30
N GLY A 53 -5.17 7.45 -12.45
CA GLY A 53 -3.85 6.81 -12.59
C GLY A 53 -2.65 7.71 -12.26
N THR A 54 -2.86 8.92 -11.74
CA THR A 54 -1.76 9.83 -11.39
C THR A 54 -1.01 9.32 -10.16
N ARG A 55 0.29 9.05 -10.31
CA ARG A 55 1.16 8.60 -9.22
C ARG A 55 1.46 9.73 -8.23
N ARG A 56 1.34 9.45 -6.93
CA ARG A 56 1.68 10.33 -5.79
C ARG A 56 2.62 9.62 -4.81
N GLY A 57 3.52 10.37 -4.16
CA GLY A 57 4.52 9.83 -3.24
C GLY A 57 5.95 9.81 -3.82
N PRO A 58 6.86 8.98 -3.27
CA PRO A 58 6.59 7.93 -2.30
C PRO A 58 6.28 8.52 -0.92
N TYR A 59 5.40 7.82 -0.21
CA TYR A 59 5.05 8.13 1.16
C TYR A 59 5.58 7.06 2.09
N TRP A 60 6.13 7.48 3.23
CA TRP A 60 6.66 6.59 4.24
C TRP A 60 5.65 6.28 5.33
N TYR A 61 5.68 5.02 5.76
CA TYR A 61 4.96 4.52 6.93
C TYR A 61 5.91 3.75 7.83
N PHE A 62 5.77 3.89 9.15
CA PHE A 62 6.35 2.93 10.09
C PHE A 62 5.27 1.95 10.53
N LYS A 63 5.44 0.68 10.17
CA LYS A 63 4.54 -0.44 10.52
C LYS A 63 5.18 -1.25 11.64
N PHE A 64 4.43 -1.53 12.70
CA PHE A 64 4.93 -2.32 13.83
C PHE A 64 3.79 -3.05 14.54
N VAL A 65 4.15 -4.08 15.30
CA VAL A 65 3.21 -4.81 16.17
C VAL A 65 3.41 -4.37 17.62
N LYS A 66 2.33 -4.06 18.32
CA LYS A 66 2.33 -3.79 19.76
C LYS A 66 1.14 -4.48 20.41
N ASN A 67 1.38 -5.26 21.47
CA ASN A 67 0.35 -6.05 22.16
C ASN A 67 -0.48 -6.93 21.21
N GLY A 68 0.19 -7.57 20.23
CA GLY A 68 -0.47 -8.40 19.21
C GLY A 68 -1.29 -7.64 18.16
N LYS A 69 -1.31 -6.30 18.19
CA LYS A 69 -2.05 -5.46 17.23
C LYS A 69 -1.10 -4.77 16.26
N ASN A 70 -1.50 -4.72 14.98
CA ASN A 70 -0.79 -3.99 13.93
C ASN A 70 -1.04 -2.49 14.08
N HIS A 71 0.03 -1.71 14.05
CA HIS A 71 0.01 -0.24 14.09
C HIS A 71 0.77 0.32 12.89
N SER A 72 0.39 1.55 12.50
CA SER A 72 1.00 2.29 11.42
C SER A 72 1.13 3.76 11.81
N ILE A 73 2.31 4.35 11.63
CA ILE A 73 2.52 5.81 11.70
C ILE A 73 2.76 6.30 10.28
N TYR A 74 1.98 7.28 9.83
CA TYR A 74 2.23 7.97 8.57
C TYR A 74 3.31 9.01 8.77
N ILE A 75 4.40 8.89 8.00
CA ILE A 75 5.57 9.78 8.07
C ILE A 75 5.46 10.88 6.99
N GLY A 76 4.87 10.55 5.83
CA GLY A 76 4.82 11.45 4.68
C GLY A 76 6.01 11.28 3.73
N THR A 77 6.28 12.28 2.90
CA THR A 77 7.42 12.27 1.98
C THR A 77 8.67 12.78 2.69
N THR A 78 9.75 12.00 2.67
CA THR A 78 11.04 12.36 3.27
C THR A 78 12.15 11.49 2.72
N ASP A 79 13.37 12.04 2.69
CA ASP A 79 14.59 11.30 2.33
C ASP A 79 15.21 10.59 3.55
N ASN A 80 14.78 10.93 4.77
CA ASN A 80 15.27 10.31 5.99
C ASN A 80 14.11 9.82 6.89
N PRO A 81 13.46 8.71 6.52
CA PRO A 81 12.31 8.18 7.24
C PRO A 81 12.64 7.69 8.65
N ARG A 82 13.91 7.32 8.93
CA ARG A 82 14.36 6.88 10.26
C ARG A 82 14.35 8.05 11.24
N SER A 83 14.96 9.18 10.87
CA SER A 83 14.97 10.36 11.73
C SER A 83 13.56 10.95 11.91
N ALA A 84 12.75 10.95 10.86
CA ALA A 84 11.38 11.45 10.94
C ALA A 84 10.51 10.62 11.91
N VAL A 85 10.57 9.28 11.83
CA VAL A 85 9.79 8.44 12.77
C VAL A 85 10.29 8.59 14.21
N ASP A 86 11.59 8.73 14.43
CA ASP A 86 12.14 8.91 15.77
C ASP A 86 11.64 10.19 16.43
N GLN A 87 11.60 11.30 15.69
CA GLN A 87 11.02 12.55 16.17
C GLN A 87 9.53 12.40 16.51
N MET A 88 8.77 11.69 15.67
CA MET A 88 7.34 11.43 15.90
C MET A 88 7.08 10.50 17.09
N LEU A 89 8.00 9.59 17.42
CA LEU A 89 7.88 8.71 18.58
C LEU A 89 8.23 9.45 19.88
N LEU A 90 9.24 10.33 19.85
CA LEU A 90 9.63 11.17 20.98
C LEU A 90 8.52 12.16 21.36
N SER A 91 7.88 12.80 20.37
CA SER A 91 6.81 13.78 20.62
C SER A 91 5.52 13.18 21.19
N LYS A 92 5.34 11.86 21.12
CA LYS A 92 4.18 11.14 21.67
C LYS A 92 4.43 10.54 23.06
N ALA A 93 5.66 10.64 23.56
CA ALA A 93 6.06 10.08 24.84
C ALA A 93 6.12 11.11 25.98
N GLY A 94 5.98 12.40 25.66
CA GLY A 94 5.76 13.49 26.62
C GLY A 94 4.30 13.89 26.67
#